data_AF-A0A0Q7G006-F1
#
_entry.id   AF-A0A0Q7G006-F1
#
_cell.length_a   1.000
_cell.length_b   1.000
_cell.length_c   1.000
_cell.angle_alpha   90.00
_cell.angle_beta   90.00
_cell.angle_gamma   90.00
#
_symmetry.space_group_name_H-M   'P 1'
#
loop_
_entity.id
_entity.type
_entity.pdbx_description
1 polymer ?
#
loop_
_entity_poly.entity_id
_entity_poly.type
_entity_poly.pdbx_seq_one_letter_code
_entity_poly.pdbx_strand_id
1 'polypeptide(L)'
;MQNVLYHFRFADGHAASCALDADPGADPAALPAWTALEFQQCANCPLQPGSTPHCPMAVRFVPLVDMVGALRSHDAVEVRVETPERTVSKDTTVQRGIGALMGLLSASSACPRVDFLRPMAHFHLPFASEEETIYRAASTYLLAQYFIEREGGIPDWELDGLKANYLALQTVNAGMAKRLKQAITADGAINAFVLLDLFAKALPYSIDEQLEEIKGKFRSTGALKPPP
;
A
#
# COMPACT_ATOMS: atom_id res chain seq x y z
N MET A 1 10.16 -11.29 2.37
CA MET A 1 8.81 -11.06 1.78
C MET A 1 8.70 -11.94 0.55
N GLN A 2 7.51 -12.17 -0.01
CA GLN A 2 7.43 -12.94 -1.26
C GLN A 2 8.05 -12.14 -2.42
N ASN A 3 8.71 -12.83 -3.36
CA ASN A 3 9.23 -12.19 -4.56
C ASN A 3 8.06 -11.83 -5.47
N VAL A 4 7.65 -10.55 -5.45
CA VAL A 4 6.58 -10.02 -6.31
C VAL A 4 7.21 -9.16 -7.41
N LEU A 5 6.91 -9.48 -8.66
CA LEU A 5 7.43 -8.74 -9.83
C LEU A 5 6.27 -8.13 -10.61
N TYR A 6 6.32 -6.82 -10.80
CA TYR A 6 5.42 -6.08 -11.67
C TYR A 6 6.05 -5.87 -13.03
N HIS A 7 5.28 -6.13 -14.08
CA HIS A 7 5.59 -5.79 -15.46
C HIS A 7 4.51 -4.84 -16.00
N PHE A 8 4.95 -3.82 -16.71
CA PHE A 8 4.10 -2.86 -17.40
C PHE A 8 4.43 -2.92 -18.88
N ARG A 9 3.42 -3.11 -19.73
CA ARG A 9 3.53 -3.02 -21.19
C ARG A 9 2.65 -1.87 -21.69
N PHE A 10 3.30 -0.83 -22.21
CA PHE A 10 2.65 0.39 -22.67
C PHE A 10 2.21 0.29 -24.13
N ALA A 11 1.28 1.15 -24.54
CA ALA A 11 0.71 1.13 -25.89
C ALA A 11 1.73 1.44 -27.01
N ASP A 12 2.81 2.15 -26.69
CA ASP A 12 3.92 2.45 -27.60
C ASP A 12 4.94 1.30 -27.73
N GLY A 13 4.70 0.17 -27.06
CA GLY A 13 5.59 -0.98 -27.04
C GLY A 13 6.71 -0.90 -26.00
N HIS A 14 6.83 0.20 -25.26
CA HIS A 14 7.74 0.29 -24.14
C HIS A 14 7.33 -0.71 -23.04
N ALA A 15 8.31 -1.20 -22.30
CA ALA A 15 8.07 -2.09 -21.17
C ALA A 15 8.96 -1.71 -19.99
N ALA A 16 8.40 -1.80 -18.79
CA ALA A 16 9.11 -1.55 -17.56
C ALA A 16 8.79 -2.64 -16.54
N SER A 17 9.68 -2.86 -15.57
CA SER A 17 9.46 -3.86 -14.53
C SER A 17 10.03 -3.40 -13.19
N CYS A 18 9.36 -3.79 -12.11
CA CYS A 18 9.76 -3.45 -10.74
C CYS A 18 9.54 -4.66 -9.84
N ALA A 19 10.63 -5.13 -9.23
CA ALA A 19 10.59 -6.18 -8.22
C ALA A 19 10.40 -5.56 -6.84
N LEU A 20 9.65 -6.24 -5.97
CA LEU A 20 9.48 -5.83 -4.59
C LEU A 20 10.82 -5.76 -3.86
N ASP A 21 11.67 -6.78 -4.04
CA ASP A 21 12.97 -6.89 -3.39
C ASP A 21 14.08 -6.14 -4.15
N ALA A 22 13.72 -5.28 -5.13
CA ALA A 22 14.70 -4.40 -5.75
C ALA A 22 15.29 -3.49 -4.66
N ASP A 23 16.56 -3.71 -4.34
CA ASP A 23 17.30 -2.88 -3.39
C ASP A 23 17.44 -1.48 -4.00
N PRO A 24 16.78 -0.45 -3.43
CA PRO A 24 16.73 0.88 -4.03
C PRO A 24 18.07 1.63 -4.02
N GLY A 25 19.14 0.99 -3.54
CA GLY A 25 20.51 1.49 -3.61
C GLY A 25 21.26 1.13 -2.35
N ALA A 26 22.21 0.20 -2.46
CA ALA A 26 23.10 -0.21 -1.38
C ALA A 26 23.99 0.93 -0.84
N ASP A 27 24.03 2.08 -1.54
CA ASP A 27 24.75 3.28 -1.14
C ASP A 27 23.77 4.43 -0.82
N PRO A 28 23.60 4.81 0.47
CA PRO A 28 22.82 5.97 0.87
C PRO A 28 23.22 7.28 0.17
N ALA A 29 24.47 7.42 -0.29
CA ALA A 29 24.94 8.60 -0.99
C ALA A 29 24.38 8.75 -2.42
N ALA A 30 23.82 7.67 -2.99
CA ALA A 30 23.22 7.68 -4.33
C ALA A 30 21.70 7.99 -4.31
N LEU A 31 21.09 8.12 -3.12
CA LEU A 31 19.65 8.33 -3.01
C LEU A 31 19.25 9.77 -3.41
N PRO A 32 18.18 9.96 -4.18
CA PRO A 32 17.71 11.29 -4.55
C PRO A 32 17.39 12.17 -3.35
N ALA A 33 17.63 13.49 -3.45
CA ALA A 33 17.39 14.44 -2.35
C ALA A 33 15.95 14.39 -1.79
N TRP A 34 14.96 14.11 -2.64
CA TRP A 34 13.56 13.98 -2.21
C TRP A 34 13.32 12.78 -1.27
N THR A 35 14.26 11.85 -1.14
CA THR A 35 14.19 10.72 -0.21
C THR A 35 14.66 11.06 1.21
N ALA A 36 15.40 12.16 1.41
CA ALA A 36 15.83 12.62 2.73
C ALA A 36 14.64 12.76 3.69
N LEU A 37 14.75 12.36 4.96
CA LEU A 37 13.61 12.31 5.88
C LEU A 37 13.00 13.70 6.10
N GLU A 38 13.83 14.73 6.23
CA GLU A 38 13.43 16.13 6.42
C GLU A 38 12.68 16.72 5.21
N PHE A 39 12.86 16.15 4.01
CA PHE A 39 12.20 16.62 2.80
C PHE A 39 10.70 16.32 2.83
N GLN A 40 9.86 17.32 3.09
CA GLN A 40 8.40 17.15 3.20
C GLN A 40 8.02 16.03 4.20
N GLN A 41 8.69 15.99 5.37
CA GLN A 41 8.39 15.01 6.42
C GLN A 41 6.90 15.05 6.81
N CYS A 42 6.26 13.88 6.95
CA CYS A 42 4.86 13.84 7.40
C CYS A 42 4.72 14.31 8.85
N ALA A 43 3.63 15.00 9.17
CA ALA A 43 3.41 15.62 10.47
C ALA A 43 3.34 14.62 11.65
N ASN A 44 3.02 13.35 11.36
CA ASN A 44 2.94 12.28 12.35
C ASN A 44 4.14 11.31 12.31
N CYS A 45 5.24 11.69 11.65
CA CYS A 45 6.43 10.84 11.52
C CYS A 45 7.08 10.59 12.89
N PRO A 46 7.28 9.32 13.30
CA PRO A 46 7.99 9.02 14.54
C PRO A 46 9.53 8.99 14.38
N LEU A 47 10.03 8.99 13.15
CA LEU A 47 11.45 8.85 12.84
C LEU A 47 12.17 10.20 12.97
N GLN A 48 13.46 10.13 13.31
CA GLN A 48 14.31 11.31 13.49
C GLN A 48 15.43 11.32 12.45
N PRO A 49 15.76 12.47 11.82
CA PRO A 49 16.79 12.52 10.77
C PRO A 49 18.16 12.01 11.21
N GLY A 50 18.53 12.20 12.48
CA GLY A 50 19.81 11.75 13.02
C GLY A 50 19.99 10.23 13.05
N SER A 51 18.91 9.46 13.20
CA SER A 51 18.95 7.99 13.20
C SER A 51 18.43 7.36 11.91
N THR A 52 17.58 8.09 11.18
CA THR A 52 16.97 7.64 9.93
C THR A 52 17.02 8.80 8.94
N PRO A 53 18.17 8.99 8.23
CA PRO A 53 18.38 10.14 7.37
C PRO A 53 17.46 10.17 6.14
N HIS A 54 16.91 9.03 5.72
CA HIS A 54 15.98 8.91 4.60
C HIS A 54 14.65 8.29 5.03
N CYS A 55 13.54 8.75 4.44
CA CYS A 55 12.24 8.14 4.68
C CYS A 55 12.20 6.74 4.05
N PRO A 56 11.95 5.66 4.84
CA PRO A 56 11.97 4.31 4.31
C PRO A 56 10.96 4.09 3.18
N MET A 57 9.78 4.70 3.26
CA MET A 57 8.76 4.60 2.22
C MET A 57 9.17 5.36 0.94
N ALA A 58 9.79 6.54 1.08
CA ALA A 58 10.26 7.30 -0.07
C ALA A 58 11.36 6.55 -0.84
N VAL A 59 12.29 5.95 -0.11
CA VAL A 59 13.37 5.14 -0.69
C VAL A 59 12.81 3.98 -1.53
N ARG A 60 11.76 3.31 -1.05
CA ARG A 60 11.07 2.25 -1.82
C ARG A 60 10.40 2.74 -3.10
N PHE A 61 10.12 4.04 -3.21
CA PHE A 61 9.49 4.62 -4.39
C PHE A 61 10.51 5.09 -5.45
N VAL A 62 11.82 5.07 -5.17
CA VAL A 62 12.83 5.51 -6.16
C VAL A 62 12.72 4.77 -7.49
N PRO A 63 12.71 3.42 -7.54
CA PRO A 63 12.61 2.71 -8.83
C PRO A 63 11.31 2.99 -9.57
N LEU A 64 10.24 3.26 -8.82
CA LEU A 64 8.96 3.64 -9.39
C LEU A 64 9.02 5.05 -10.00
N VAL A 65 9.59 6.03 -9.29
CA VAL A 65 9.72 7.41 -9.77
C VAL A 65 10.51 7.46 -11.08
N ASP A 66 11.59 6.70 -11.18
CA ASP A 66 12.41 6.61 -12.40
C ASP A 66 11.61 5.99 -13.57
N MET A 67 10.76 5.01 -13.28
CA MET A 67 9.90 4.36 -14.27
C MET A 67 8.79 5.29 -14.81
N VAL A 68 8.27 6.21 -13.99
CA VAL A 68 7.04 6.95 -14.29
C VAL A 68 7.26 8.37 -14.82
N GLY A 69 8.50 8.85 -14.84
CA GLY A 69 8.85 10.25 -15.12
C GLY A 69 8.35 10.83 -16.45
N ALA A 70 7.90 10.01 -17.41
CA ALA A 70 7.40 10.43 -18.71
C ALA A 70 5.97 9.95 -19.06
N LEU A 71 5.29 9.22 -18.17
CA LEU A 71 4.01 8.56 -18.48
C LEU A 71 2.79 9.42 -18.13
N ARG A 72 1.70 9.31 -18.91
CA ARG A 72 0.41 9.95 -18.56
C ARG A 72 -0.44 8.97 -17.77
N SER A 73 -1.08 9.46 -16.70
CA SER A 73 -1.86 8.64 -15.76
C SER A 73 -3.00 7.85 -16.42
N HIS A 74 -3.66 8.44 -17.42
CA HIS A 74 -4.81 7.86 -18.09
C HIS A 74 -4.45 6.95 -19.26
N ASP A 75 -3.17 6.84 -19.62
CA ASP A 75 -2.74 5.98 -20.71
C ASP A 75 -3.06 4.51 -20.39
N ALA A 76 -3.47 3.77 -21.42
CA ALA A 76 -3.72 2.35 -21.32
C ALA A 76 -2.39 1.59 -21.14
N VAL A 77 -2.42 0.58 -20.27
CA VAL A 77 -1.28 -0.27 -19.97
C VAL A 77 -1.78 -1.68 -19.64
N GLU A 78 -1.07 -2.68 -20.14
CA GLU A 78 -1.23 -4.05 -19.62
C GLU A 78 -0.27 -4.18 -18.43
N VAL A 79 -0.80 -4.59 -17.28
CA VAL A 79 0.00 -4.87 -16.08
C VAL A 79 -0.06 -6.35 -15.79
N ARG A 80 1.10 -6.97 -15.61
CA ARG A 80 1.25 -8.36 -15.18
C ARG A 80 2.02 -8.41 -13.86
N VAL A 81 1.47 -9.11 -12.88
CA VAL A 81 2.03 -9.27 -11.54
C VAL A 81 2.31 -10.73 -11.31
N GLU A 82 3.57 -11.06 -11.05
CA GLU A 82 4.03 -12.42 -10.77
C GLU A 82 4.31 -12.58 -9.28
N THR A 83 3.75 -13.62 -8.67
CA THR A 83 4.11 -14.13 -7.34
C THR A 83 4.49 -15.61 -7.47
N PRO A 84 5.08 -16.24 -6.45
CA PRO A 84 5.42 -17.66 -6.50
C PRO A 84 4.22 -18.58 -6.81
N GLU A 85 3.02 -18.19 -6.39
CA GLU A 85 1.81 -19.00 -6.47
C GLU A 85 0.95 -18.71 -7.70
N ARG A 86 1.06 -17.51 -8.31
CA ARG A 86 0.18 -17.10 -9.42
C ARG A 86 0.73 -15.93 -10.22
N THR A 87 0.23 -15.81 -11.44
CA THR A 87 0.34 -14.60 -12.27
C THR A 87 -1.03 -13.95 -12.42
N VAL A 88 -1.12 -12.64 -12.20
CA VAL A 88 -2.35 -11.85 -12.40
C VAL A 88 -2.07 -10.79 -13.45
N SER A 89 -2.87 -10.74 -14.52
CA SER A 89 -2.78 -9.70 -15.54
C SER A 89 -4.06 -8.87 -15.63
N LYS A 90 -3.93 -7.60 -16.01
CA LYS A 90 -5.06 -6.69 -16.21
C LYS A 90 -4.70 -5.58 -17.20
N ASP A 91 -5.55 -5.39 -18.20
CA ASP A 91 -5.56 -4.17 -19.00
C ASP A 91 -6.23 -3.05 -18.19
N THR A 92 -5.48 -1.99 -17.95
CA THR A 92 -5.92 -0.89 -17.08
C THR A 92 -5.25 0.42 -17.45
N THR A 93 -5.33 1.43 -16.59
CA THR A 93 -4.61 2.69 -16.76
C THR A 93 -3.30 2.69 -15.99
N VAL A 94 -2.32 3.45 -16.46
CA VAL A 94 -1.03 3.69 -15.78
C VAL A 94 -1.26 4.05 -14.32
N GLN A 95 -2.23 4.92 -14.04
CA GLN A 95 -2.64 5.32 -12.70
C GLN A 95 -3.02 4.14 -11.79
N ARG A 96 -3.83 3.21 -12.28
CA ARG A 96 -4.30 2.05 -11.51
C ARG A 96 -3.21 1.00 -11.34
N GLY A 97 -2.39 0.79 -12.38
CA GLY A 97 -1.22 -0.09 -12.33
C GLY A 97 -0.20 0.35 -11.29
N ILE A 98 0.23 1.60 -11.40
CA ILE A 98 1.16 2.23 -10.46
C ILE A 98 0.58 2.26 -9.05
N GLY A 99 -0.70 2.63 -8.89
CA GLY A 99 -1.33 2.67 -7.57
C GLY A 99 -1.26 1.34 -6.83
N ALA A 100 -1.47 0.22 -7.53
CA ALA A 100 -1.35 -1.12 -6.94
C ALA A 100 0.09 -1.45 -6.50
N LEU A 101 1.10 -1.10 -7.32
CA LEU A 101 2.52 -1.27 -6.98
C LEU A 101 2.94 -0.35 -5.82
N MET A 102 2.47 0.90 -5.80
CA MET A 102 2.71 1.86 -4.72
C MET A 102 2.19 1.35 -3.37
N GLY A 103 0.99 0.79 -3.35
CA GLY A 103 0.42 0.20 -2.14
C GLY A 103 1.30 -0.92 -1.58
N LEU A 104 1.80 -1.79 -2.46
CA LEU A 104 2.72 -2.86 -2.08
C LEU A 104 4.07 -2.32 -1.57
N LEU A 105 4.70 -1.38 -2.30
CA LEU A 105 5.96 -0.75 -1.92
C LEU A 105 5.86 0.03 -0.60
N SER A 106 4.70 0.64 -0.35
CA SER A 106 4.39 1.31 0.92
C SER A 106 4.32 0.32 2.06
N ALA A 107 3.42 -0.67 1.96
CA ALA A 107 3.15 -1.66 3.01
C ALA A 107 4.35 -2.59 3.29
N SER A 108 5.30 -2.70 2.36
CA SER A 108 6.55 -3.44 2.51
C SER A 108 7.73 -2.60 3.00
N SER A 109 7.55 -1.29 3.17
CA SER A 109 8.61 -0.40 3.65
C SER A 109 8.87 -0.56 5.15
N ALA A 110 9.99 -0.02 5.63
CA ALA A 110 10.29 0.06 7.07
C ALA A 110 9.65 1.27 7.76
N CYS A 111 8.63 1.91 7.17
CA CYS A 111 7.94 3.03 7.80
C CYS A 111 7.02 2.51 8.93
N PRO A 112 7.18 2.96 10.19
CA PRO A 112 6.37 2.43 11.30
C PRO A 112 4.86 2.73 11.18
N ARG A 113 4.49 3.76 10.42
CA ARG A 113 3.09 4.17 10.24
C ARG A 113 2.31 3.31 9.24
N VAL A 114 2.99 2.46 8.47
CA VAL A 114 2.35 1.55 7.51
C VAL A 114 2.61 0.08 7.84
N ASP A 115 3.26 -0.18 8.99
CA ASP A 115 3.68 -1.50 9.45
C ASP A 115 2.51 -2.48 9.58
N PHE A 116 1.36 -1.97 10.01
CA PHE A 116 0.12 -2.74 10.16
C PHE A 116 -0.38 -3.34 8.83
N LEU A 117 0.06 -2.82 7.68
CA LEU A 117 -0.27 -3.35 6.35
C LEU A 117 0.68 -4.46 5.90
N ARG A 118 1.76 -4.75 6.63
CA ARG A 118 2.76 -5.77 6.25
C ARG A 118 2.15 -7.13 5.92
N PRO A 119 1.16 -7.68 6.68
CA PRO A 119 0.55 -8.94 6.31
C PRO A 119 -0.23 -8.85 4.99
N MET A 120 -0.86 -7.71 4.69
CA MET A 120 -1.52 -7.49 3.39
C MET A 120 -0.52 -7.40 2.24
N ALA A 121 0.69 -6.88 2.50
CA ALA A 121 1.80 -6.88 1.55
C ALA A 121 2.33 -8.31 1.30
N HIS A 122 2.35 -9.15 2.35
CA HIS A 122 2.72 -10.56 2.22
C HIS A 122 1.69 -11.34 1.39
N PHE A 123 0.40 -11.16 1.67
CA PHE A 123 -0.70 -11.77 0.92
C PHE A 123 -1.22 -10.84 -0.18
N HIS A 124 -0.31 -10.26 -0.96
CA HIS A 124 -0.65 -9.21 -1.92
C HIS A 124 -1.75 -9.65 -2.91
N LEU A 125 -2.73 -8.76 -3.12
CA LEU A 125 -3.77 -8.91 -4.13
C LEU A 125 -3.74 -7.63 -4.99
N PRO A 126 -3.17 -7.69 -6.20
CA PRO A 126 -3.16 -6.54 -7.09
C PRO A 126 -4.58 -6.24 -7.60
N PHE A 127 -4.87 -4.97 -7.83
CA PHE A 127 -6.15 -4.49 -8.38
C PHE A 127 -7.39 -4.81 -7.56
N ALA A 128 -7.23 -5.03 -6.24
CA ALA A 128 -8.34 -5.21 -5.31
C ALA A 128 -9.39 -4.09 -5.47
N SER A 129 -10.65 -4.49 -5.48
CA SER A 129 -11.79 -3.59 -5.31
C SER A 129 -11.79 -2.95 -3.91
N GLU A 130 -12.62 -1.95 -3.73
CA GLU A 130 -12.84 -1.33 -2.42
C GLU A 130 -13.35 -2.36 -1.40
N GLU A 131 -14.34 -3.16 -1.79
CA GLU A 131 -14.89 -4.22 -0.94
C GLU A 131 -13.81 -5.25 -0.54
N GLU A 132 -13.01 -5.74 -1.49
CA GLU A 132 -11.90 -6.66 -1.20
C GLU A 132 -10.84 -6.01 -0.30
N THR A 133 -10.59 -4.71 -0.45
CA THR A 133 -9.63 -3.97 0.37
C THR A 133 -10.13 -3.88 1.82
N ILE A 134 -11.40 -3.55 2.02
CA ILE A 134 -12.01 -3.46 3.35
C ILE A 134 -12.07 -4.83 4.01
N TYR A 135 -12.55 -5.85 3.28
CA TYR A 135 -12.58 -7.23 3.76
C TYR A 135 -11.20 -7.71 4.20
N ARG A 136 -10.17 -7.50 3.37
CA ARG A 136 -8.80 -7.90 3.69
C ARG A 136 -8.22 -7.11 4.86
N ALA A 137 -8.45 -5.80 4.94
CA ALA A 137 -7.95 -4.99 6.04
C ALA A 137 -8.56 -5.42 7.39
N ALA A 138 -9.89 -5.56 7.45
CA ALA A 138 -10.59 -5.97 8.66
C ALA A 138 -10.23 -7.40 9.08
N SER A 139 -10.27 -8.36 8.14
CA SER A 139 -9.93 -9.76 8.44
C SER A 139 -8.47 -9.93 8.88
N THR A 140 -7.54 -9.22 8.24
CA THR A 140 -6.12 -9.23 8.63
C THR A 140 -5.93 -8.66 10.02
N TYR A 141 -6.60 -7.54 10.33
CA TYR A 141 -6.51 -6.90 11.63
C TYR A 141 -7.07 -7.79 12.74
N LEU A 142 -8.28 -8.35 12.54
CA LEU A 142 -8.92 -9.27 13.50
C LEU A 142 -8.09 -10.54 13.73
N LEU A 143 -7.42 -11.04 12.70
CA LEU A 143 -6.48 -12.17 12.85
C LEU A 143 -5.27 -11.79 13.72
N ALA A 144 -4.76 -10.56 13.61
CA ALA A 144 -3.72 -10.06 14.51
C ALA A 144 -4.24 -9.94 15.96
N GLN A 145 -5.48 -9.47 16.15
CA GLN A 145 -6.11 -9.40 17.48
C GLN A 145 -6.28 -10.79 18.10
N TYR A 146 -6.68 -11.78 17.31
CA TYR A 146 -6.73 -13.18 17.73
C TYR A 146 -5.37 -13.68 18.25
N PHE A 147 -4.26 -13.35 17.57
CA PHE A 147 -2.94 -13.73 18.07
C PHE A 147 -2.54 -12.98 19.34
N ILE A 148 -2.87 -11.69 19.45
CA ILE A 148 -2.65 -10.89 20.66
C ILE A 148 -3.36 -11.54 21.87
N GLU A 149 -4.62 -11.94 21.72
CA GLU A 149 -5.38 -12.61 22.76
C GLU A 149 -4.72 -13.94 23.17
N ARG A 150 -4.26 -14.74 22.19
CA ARG A 150 -3.56 -16.02 22.46
C ARG A 150 -2.24 -15.86 23.20
N GLU A 151 -1.61 -14.69 23.10
CA GLU A 151 -0.39 -14.34 23.81
C GLU A 151 -0.66 -13.66 25.16
N GLY A 152 -1.93 -13.57 25.58
CA GLY A 152 -2.36 -12.99 26.86
C GLY A 152 -2.56 -11.47 26.83
N GLY A 153 -2.57 -10.85 25.65
CA GLY A 153 -2.90 -9.45 25.45
C GLY A 153 -4.41 -9.18 25.42
N ILE A 154 -4.78 -7.90 25.32
CA ILE A 154 -6.17 -7.45 25.19
C ILE A 154 -6.45 -7.17 23.70
N PRO A 155 -7.33 -7.95 23.05
CA PRO A 155 -7.69 -7.72 21.65
C PRO A 155 -8.61 -6.50 21.46
N ASP A 156 -8.47 -5.83 20.32
CA ASP A 156 -9.36 -4.76 19.83
C ASP A 156 -10.38 -5.31 18.83
N TRP A 157 -11.51 -5.79 19.32
CA TRP A 157 -12.58 -6.32 18.47
C TRP A 157 -13.41 -5.25 17.76
N GLU A 158 -13.36 -4.01 18.23
CA GLU A 158 -14.14 -2.88 17.68
C GLU A 158 -13.41 -2.15 16.53
N LEU A 159 -12.19 -2.59 16.20
CA LEU A 159 -11.36 -2.07 15.12
C LEU A 159 -10.91 -0.60 15.32
N ASP A 160 -10.94 -0.09 16.54
CA ASP A 160 -10.57 1.29 16.86
C ASP A 160 -9.11 1.58 16.46
N GLY A 161 -8.20 0.66 16.75
CA GLY A 161 -6.80 0.75 16.35
C GLY A 161 -6.61 0.66 14.84
N LEU A 162 -7.45 -0.11 14.12
CA LEU A 162 -7.43 -0.14 12.66
C LEU A 162 -7.84 1.23 12.08
N LYS A 163 -8.95 1.80 12.57
CA LYS A 163 -9.42 3.14 12.16
C LYS A 163 -8.35 4.20 12.44
N ALA A 164 -7.74 4.18 13.62
CA ALA A 164 -6.66 5.08 13.99
C ALA A 164 -5.42 4.94 13.08
N ASN A 165 -5.03 3.70 12.73
CA ASN A 165 -3.92 3.44 11.82
C ASN A 165 -4.17 4.02 10.42
N TYR A 166 -5.39 3.87 9.88
CA TYR A 166 -5.73 4.45 8.58
C TYR A 166 -5.81 5.98 8.60
N LEU A 167 -6.31 6.60 9.69
CA LEU A 167 -6.24 8.05 9.86
C LEU A 167 -4.78 8.55 9.89
N ALA A 168 -3.89 7.83 10.58
CA ALA A 168 -2.46 8.12 10.57
C ALA A 168 -1.86 7.95 9.17
N LEU A 169 -2.27 6.92 8.42
CA LEU A 169 -1.84 6.68 7.04
C LEU A 169 -2.25 7.83 6.11
N GLN A 170 -3.42 8.44 6.25
CA GLN A 170 -3.81 9.63 5.48
C GLN A 170 -2.80 10.77 5.65
N THR A 171 -2.31 11.00 6.87
CA THR A 171 -1.30 12.03 7.15
C THR A 171 0.05 11.69 6.50
N VAL A 172 0.45 10.41 6.54
CA VAL A 172 1.65 9.92 5.84
C VAL A 172 1.51 10.14 4.34
N ASN A 173 0.34 9.78 3.79
CA ASN A 173 0.07 9.89 2.37
C ASN A 173 0.12 11.36 1.92
N ALA A 174 -0.48 12.29 2.66
CA ALA A 174 -0.40 13.71 2.36
C ALA A 174 1.06 14.24 2.32
N GLY A 175 1.92 13.78 3.24
CA GLY A 175 3.35 14.11 3.21
C GLY A 175 4.07 13.53 1.99
N MET A 176 3.81 12.26 1.67
CA MET A 176 4.40 11.59 0.51
C MET A 176 3.95 12.22 -0.82
N ALA A 177 2.69 12.65 -0.93
CA ALA A 177 2.19 13.36 -2.10
C ALA A 177 3.01 14.63 -2.39
N LYS A 178 3.28 15.43 -1.35
CA LYS A 178 4.10 16.65 -1.46
C LYS A 178 5.52 16.32 -1.91
N ARG A 179 6.09 15.23 -1.38
CA ARG A 179 7.42 14.74 -1.73
C ARG A 179 7.50 14.34 -3.21
N LEU A 180 6.57 13.50 -3.67
CA LEU A 180 6.54 13.01 -5.06
C LEU A 180 6.23 14.12 -6.07
N LYS A 181 5.39 15.10 -5.71
CA LYS A 181 5.13 16.26 -6.57
C LYS A 181 6.39 17.07 -6.90
N GLN A 182 7.41 17.03 -6.02
CA GLN A 182 8.70 17.67 -6.29
C GLN A 182 9.69 16.73 -7.01
N ALA A 183 9.48 15.41 -6.93
CA ALA A 183 10.34 14.40 -7.53
C ALA A 183 10.00 14.12 -9.00
N ILE A 184 8.75 14.37 -9.41
CA ILE A 184 8.22 13.92 -10.71
C ILE A 184 7.80 15.16 -11.51
N THR A 185 8.32 15.26 -12.72
CA THR A 185 8.03 16.37 -13.66
C THR A 185 6.72 16.17 -14.44
N ALA A 186 6.19 14.94 -14.47
CA ALA A 186 4.95 14.58 -15.18
C ALA A 186 3.76 14.32 -14.23
N ASP A 187 2.55 14.73 -14.65
CA ASP A 187 1.30 14.60 -13.88
C ASP A 187 0.88 13.14 -13.58
N GLY A 188 1.46 12.15 -14.26
CA GLY A 188 1.04 10.75 -14.23
C GLY A 188 1.08 10.08 -12.84
N ALA A 189 2.16 10.30 -12.09
CA ALA A 189 2.34 9.69 -10.78
C ALA A 189 1.56 10.42 -9.67
N ILE A 190 1.31 11.73 -9.83
CA ILE A 190 0.53 12.52 -8.89
C ILE A 190 -0.92 11.97 -8.84
N ASN A 191 -1.51 11.64 -9.99
CA ASN A 191 -2.85 11.08 -10.04
C ASN A 191 -2.92 9.64 -9.49
N ALA A 192 -1.86 8.83 -9.68
CA ALA A 192 -1.80 7.48 -9.10
C ALA A 192 -1.83 7.52 -7.57
N PHE A 193 -1.17 8.54 -7.01
CA PHE A 193 -1.18 8.80 -5.58
C PHE A 193 -2.58 9.18 -5.06
N VAL A 194 -3.34 9.98 -5.82
CA VAL A 194 -4.71 10.34 -5.45
C VAL A 194 -5.58 9.08 -5.26
N LEU A 195 -5.37 8.01 -6.04
CA LEU A 195 -6.11 6.75 -5.82
C LEU A 195 -5.73 6.07 -4.51
N LEU A 196 -4.43 5.98 -4.19
CA LEU A 196 -3.96 5.38 -2.92
C LEU A 196 -4.45 6.20 -1.71
N ASP A 197 -4.39 7.53 -1.83
CA ASP A 197 -4.87 8.48 -0.84
C ASP A 197 -6.39 8.42 -0.67
N LEU A 198 -7.16 8.21 -1.75
CA LEU A 198 -8.61 8.07 -1.70
C LEU A 198 -9.04 6.83 -0.90
N PHE A 199 -8.35 5.70 -1.06
CA PHE A 199 -8.66 4.50 -0.27
C PHE A 199 -8.28 4.66 1.21
N ALA A 200 -7.12 5.27 1.52
CA ALA A 200 -6.76 5.57 2.90
C ALA A 200 -7.73 6.58 3.54
N LYS A 201 -8.32 7.49 2.75
CA LYS A 201 -9.32 8.46 3.17
C LYS A 201 -10.69 7.86 3.42
N ALA A 202 -11.15 6.94 2.58
CA ALA A 202 -12.47 6.34 2.69
C ALA A 202 -12.56 5.38 3.90
N LEU A 203 -11.54 4.54 4.10
CA LEU A 203 -11.66 3.37 4.97
C LEU A 203 -12.01 3.68 6.45
N PRO A 204 -11.40 4.66 7.15
CA PRO A 204 -11.79 4.96 8.54
C PRO A 204 -13.25 5.32 8.73
N TYR A 205 -13.90 5.86 7.69
CA TYR A 205 -15.28 6.34 7.76
C TYR A 205 -16.28 5.36 7.16
N SER A 206 -15.85 4.51 6.22
CA SER A 206 -16.72 3.55 5.53
C SER A 206 -16.63 2.12 6.07
N ILE A 207 -15.64 1.80 6.92
CA ILE A 207 -15.41 0.41 7.37
C ILE A 207 -16.64 -0.21 8.06
N ASP A 208 -17.33 0.53 8.92
CA ASP A 208 -18.48 -0.01 9.66
C ASP A 208 -19.67 -0.31 8.72
N GLU A 209 -19.97 0.62 7.81
CA GLU A 209 -21.03 0.47 6.80
C GLU A 209 -20.73 -0.70 5.85
N GLN A 210 -19.51 -0.77 5.34
CA GLN A 210 -19.06 -1.81 4.41
C GLN A 210 -18.97 -3.18 5.08
N LEU A 211 -18.63 -3.25 6.37
CA LEU A 211 -18.68 -4.50 7.12
C LEU A 211 -20.12 -5.00 7.32
N GLU A 212 -21.10 -4.12 7.52
CA GLU A 212 -22.52 -4.52 7.55
C GLU A 212 -23.00 -5.00 6.17
N GLU A 213 -22.54 -4.41 5.06
CA GLU A 213 -22.82 -4.95 3.71
C GLU A 213 -22.20 -6.34 3.51
N ILE A 214 -20.93 -6.50 3.90
CA ILE A 214 -20.20 -7.78 3.82
C ILE A 214 -20.88 -8.85 4.70
N LYS A 215 -21.37 -8.49 5.89
CA LYS A 215 -22.08 -9.39 6.80
C LYS A 215 -23.27 -10.07 6.14
N GLY A 216 -23.97 -9.41 5.23
CA GLY A 216 -25.06 -10.01 4.43
C GLY A 216 -24.61 -11.19 3.55
N LYS A 217 -23.31 -11.30 3.24
CA LYS A 217 -22.71 -12.40 2.48
C LYS A 217 -22.31 -13.58 3.37
N PHE A 218 -22.17 -13.36 4.67
CA PHE A 218 -22.01 -14.44 5.64
C PHE A 218 -23.41 -15.00 5.93
N ARG A 219 -23.57 -16.32 5.82
CA ARG A 219 -24.80 -16.96 6.34
C ARG A 219 -24.99 -16.48 7.77
N SER A 220 -26.24 -16.27 8.20
CA SER A 220 -26.55 -16.15 9.62
C SER A 220 -25.97 -17.38 10.31
N THR A 221 -24.79 -17.22 10.89
CA THR A 221 -24.10 -18.21 11.71
C THR A 221 -24.84 -18.25 13.02
N GLY A 222 -26.11 -18.66 12.97
CA GLY A 222 -26.83 -19.14 14.14
C GLY A 222 -26.02 -20.32 14.65
N ALA A 223 -25.15 -20.03 15.62
CA ALA A 223 -24.24 -20.93 16.29
C ALA A 223 -23.87 -22.17 15.45
N LEU A 224 -22.82 -22.06 14.64
CA LEU A 224 -22.05 -23.25 14.29
C LEU A 224 -21.47 -23.79 15.61
N LYS A 225 -22.29 -24.51 16.38
CA LYS A 225 -21.79 -25.37 17.44
C LYS A 225 -20.77 -26.28 16.76
N PRO A 226 -19.58 -26.45 17.34
CA PRO A 226 -18.65 -27.44 16.82
C PRO A 226 -19.41 -28.77 16.68
N PRO A 227 -19.23 -29.50 15.57
CA PRO A 227 -19.79 -30.84 15.46
C PRO A 227 -19.37 -31.66 16.68
N PRO A 228 -20.27 -32.52 17.19
CA PRO A 228 -20.01 -33.32 18.40
C PRO A 228 -18.73 -34.16 18.29
#